data_AF-A0A6G1Q7N0-F1
#
_entry.id   AF-A0A6G1Q7N0-F1
#
_cell.length_a   1.000
_cell.length_b   1.000
_cell.length_c   1.000
_cell.angle_alpha   90.00
_cell.angle_beta   90.00
_cell.angle_gamma   90.00
#
_symmetry.space_group_name_H-M   'P 1'
#
loop_
_entity.id
_entity.type
_entity.pdbx_description
1 polymer ?
#
loop_
_entity_poly.entity_id
_entity_poly.type
_entity_poly.pdbx_seq_one_letter_code
_entity_poly.pdbx_strand_id
1 'polypeptide(L)'
;MAEDGRRAVEDDRGPGAAYQVFVVMENLLDKLNLLNYEEEILAKHNMRCLSRYYFVSSPYLVSNPGEQFYMFTIIAAWLINVAGRPFTQPQEYDEPNATVSNILAELRALGVKVDFPPSKLKSGSGEYVCLVLDQLADQALRKRGFSFKRPNYPTEGAEEEYVMEDDAELTLSKVEEELIEEADDDDDENVIDLEALKLRTTHTETESSSKPNEILVSTVDVAEWNLEVERVLPQLKVTIRTDNKDWRIHLDQMHQHRDKINSSFREAKNYLDKLQEDIGKTLGKISSREKYINNQLALQIQEYRIAQAQLREVKEEYQQASRRVTEKTRVLAEISEELEKVKQETEEKVSILADGAPVVKIKQSLTTLKQEIIQMDVRIGVIQHTLLQAKLKEKSNMTHDMHPTNIPEPAARPFS
;
A
#
# COMPACT_ATOMS: atom_id res chain seq x y z
N MET A 1 16.99 20.23 17.68
CA MET A 1 17.09 19.21 16.61
C MET A 1 16.76 17.86 17.22
N ALA A 2 15.54 17.37 17.03
CA ALA A 2 15.11 16.02 17.38
C ALA A 2 13.70 15.79 16.81
N GLU A 3 13.57 15.64 15.49
CA GLU A 3 12.36 15.08 14.89
C GLU A 3 12.69 14.52 13.51
N ASP A 4 13.51 13.47 13.48
CA ASP A 4 13.64 12.62 12.31
C ASP A 4 13.76 11.16 12.77
N GLY A 5 12.61 10.49 12.84
CA GLY A 5 12.49 9.13 13.40
C GLY A 5 11.19 8.42 13.03
N ARG A 6 10.52 8.83 11.96
CA ARG A 6 9.25 8.21 11.49
C ARG A 6 9.27 7.75 10.03
N ARG A 7 10.45 7.41 9.48
CA ARG A 7 10.58 6.80 8.14
C ARG A 7 11.65 5.73 8.12
N ALA A 8 11.43 4.63 8.84
CA ALA A 8 12.36 3.51 8.80
C ALA A 8 11.70 2.16 9.11
N VAL A 9 10.49 1.87 8.59
CA VAL A 9 9.97 0.48 8.54
C VAL A 9 8.93 0.22 7.41
N GLU A 10 8.84 1.06 6.37
CA GLU A 10 7.91 0.82 5.24
C GLU A 10 8.60 0.40 3.93
N ASP A 11 9.93 0.31 3.92
CA ASP A 11 10.74 0.29 2.68
C ASP A 11 11.01 -1.10 2.06
N ASP A 12 10.27 -2.16 2.43
CA ASP A 12 10.47 -3.49 1.83
C ASP A 12 9.19 -4.12 1.24
N ARG A 13 8.19 -3.29 0.98
CA ARG A 13 6.93 -3.71 0.37
C ARG A 13 6.89 -3.21 -1.08
N GLY A 14 7.03 -4.13 -2.04
CA GLY A 14 6.95 -3.81 -3.46
C GLY A 14 5.67 -3.04 -3.82
N PRO A 15 5.63 -2.30 -4.95
CA PRO A 15 4.56 -1.35 -5.27
C PRO A 15 3.14 -1.94 -5.31
N GLY A 16 3.01 -3.27 -5.45
CA GLY A 16 1.72 -4.00 -5.36
C GLY A 16 1.20 -4.24 -3.93
N ALA A 17 2.05 -4.14 -2.91
CA ALA A 17 1.66 -4.43 -1.52
C ALA A 17 0.67 -3.41 -0.94
N ALA A 18 0.70 -2.16 -1.42
CA ALA A 18 -0.30 -1.15 -1.09
C ALA A 18 -1.70 -1.54 -1.60
N TYR A 19 -1.78 -2.31 -2.69
CA TYR A 19 -3.03 -2.78 -3.29
C TYR A 19 -3.51 -4.11 -2.72
N GLN A 20 -2.66 -4.86 -2.02
CA GLN A 20 -3.00 -6.15 -1.42
C GLN A 20 -4.20 -6.05 -0.45
N VAL A 21 -4.31 -4.94 0.27
CA VAL A 21 -5.41 -4.72 1.24
C VAL A 21 -6.77 -4.64 0.54
N PHE A 22 -6.82 -4.17 -0.70
CA PHE A 22 -8.05 -4.13 -1.50
C PHE A 22 -8.46 -5.54 -1.94
N VAL A 23 -7.51 -6.37 -2.36
CA VAL A 23 -7.77 -7.79 -2.71
C VAL A 23 -8.29 -8.57 -1.50
N VAL A 24 -7.69 -8.34 -0.32
CA VAL A 24 -8.15 -8.97 0.93
C VAL A 24 -9.56 -8.50 1.29
N MET A 25 -9.89 -7.23 1.08
CA MET A 25 -11.25 -6.72 1.32
C MET A 25 -12.28 -7.28 0.33
N GLU A 26 -11.94 -7.43 -0.95
CA GLU A 26 -12.82 -8.07 -1.94
C GLU A 26 -13.08 -9.53 -1.57
N ASN A 27 -12.03 -10.29 -1.24
CA ASN A 27 -12.17 -11.66 -0.76
C ASN A 27 -13.01 -11.74 0.53
N LEU A 28 -12.83 -10.81 1.46
CA LEU A 28 -13.61 -10.74 2.68
C LEU A 28 -15.10 -10.48 2.37
N LEU A 29 -15.41 -9.56 1.45
CA LEU A 29 -16.80 -9.31 1.04
C LEU A 29 -17.45 -10.54 0.43
N ASP A 30 -16.73 -11.26 -0.43
CA ASP A 30 -17.23 -12.51 -1.02
C ASP A 30 -17.49 -13.56 0.07
N LYS A 31 -16.58 -13.71 1.05
CA LYS A 31 -16.77 -14.60 2.20
C LYS A 31 -17.95 -14.18 3.08
N LEU A 32 -18.16 -12.88 3.30
CA LEU A 32 -19.29 -12.35 4.06
C LEU A 32 -20.62 -12.55 3.32
N ASN A 33 -20.65 -12.32 2.01
CA ASN A 33 -21.79 -12.62 1.13
C ASN A 33 -22.17 -14.11 1.22
N LEU A 34 -21.18 -15.01 1.13
CA LEU A 34 -21.40 -16.46 1.27
C LEU A 34 -21.95 -16.85 2.65
N LEU A 35 -21.69 -16.05 3.68
CA LEU A 35 -22.22 -16.25 5.03
C LEU A 35 -23.59 -15.58 5.24
N ASN A 36 -24.19 -14.94 4.22
CA ASN A 36 -25.45 -14.19 4.30
C ASN A 36 -25.42 -13.05 5.35
N TYR A 37 -24.33 -12.29 5.43
CA TYR A 37 -24.20 -11.18 6.38
C TYR A 37 -25.28 -10.09 6.19
N GLU A 38 -25.87 -9.97 5.00
CA GLU A 38 -26.91 -8.97 4.69
C GLU A 38 -28.23 -9.24 5.44
N GLU A 39 -28.65 -10.50 5.52
CA GLU A 39 -29.90 -10.87 6.21
C GLU A 39 -29.70 -10.96 7.73
N GLU A 40 -28.54 -11.45 8.18
CA GLU A 40 -28.31 -11.72 9.60
C GLU A 40 -27.83 -10.50 10.41
N ILE A 41 -27.04 -9.60 9.80
CA ILE A 41 -26.48 -8.42 10.47
C ILE A 41 -27.11 -7.13 9.95
N LEU A 42 -27.08 -6.89 8.63
CA LEU A 42 -27.47 -5.58 8.09
C LEU A 42 -28.93 -5.27 8.37
N ALA A 43 -29.82 -6.27 8.26
CA ALA A 43 -31.24 -6.12 8.58
C ALA A 43 -31.50 -5.91 10.08
N LYS A 44 -30.73 -6.54 10.98
CA LYS A 44 -30.91 -6.42 12.44
C LYS A 44 -30.41 -5.09 13.00
N HIS A 45 -29.39 -4.51 12.37
CA HIS A 45 -28.76 -3.27 12.82
C HIS A 45 -29.07 -2.05 11.95
N ASN A 46 -29.92 -2.19 10.92
CA ASN A 46 -30.28 -1.15 9.95
C ASN A 46 -29.04 -0.48 9.31
N MET A 47 -28.04 -1.30 8.97
CA MET A 47 -26.74 -0.82 8.47
C MET A 47 -26.67 -0.91 6.95
N ARG A 48 -25.89 -0.01 6.32
CA ARG A 48 -25.72 0.02 4.85
C ARG A 48 -24.84 -1.15 4.38
N CYS A 49 -25.09 -1.64 3.17
CA CYS A 49 -24.24 -2.63 2.50
C CYS A 49 -22.77 -2.16 2.49
N LEU A 50 -21.86 -3.08 2.76
CA LEU A 50 -20.43 -2.78 2.82
C LEU A 50 -19.92 -2.53 1.39
N SER A 51 -19.27 -1.38 1.19
CA SER A 51 -18.56 -1.09 -0.06
C SER A 51 -17.22 -1.83 -0.11
N ARG A 52 -16.71 -2.11 -1.32
CA ARG A 52 -15.38 -2.70 -1.57
C ARG A 52 -14.21 -1.96 -0.92
N TYR A 53 -14.44 -0.73 -0.50
CA TYR A 53 -13.43 0.14 0.10
C TYR A 53 -13.71 0.47 1.57
N TYR A 54 -14.70 -0.17 2.20
CA TYR A 54 -15.24 0.28 3.49
C TYR A 54 -14.26 0.15 4.67
N PHE A 55 -13.54 -0.97 4.79
CA PHE A 55 -12.52 -1.19 5.84
C PHE A 55 -11.10 -0.84 5.39
N VAL A 56 -10.91 -0.51 4.10
CA VAL A 56 -9.60 -0.11 3.59
C VAL A 56 -9.34 1.33 4.02
N SER A 57 -8.23 1.57 4.71
CA SER A 57 -7.80 2.91 5.11
C SER A 57 -7.45 3.74 3.88
N SER A 58 -8.44 4.37 3.26
CA SER A 58 -8.25 5.26 2.12
C SER A 58 -8.21 6.72 2.60
N PRO A 59 -7.14 7.48 2.29
CA PRO A 59 -7.09 8.93 2.54
C PRO A 59 -8.21 9.72 1.86
N TYR A 60 -8.90 9.09 0.91
CA TYR A 60 -9.91 9.71 0.04
C TYR A 60 -11.35 9.36 0.44
N LEU A 61 -11.57 8.49 1.44
CA LEU A 61 -12.90 8.24 2.00
C LEU A 61 -13.05 8.95 3.33
N VAL A 62 -14.01 9.88 3.38
CA VAL A 62 -14.49 10.47 4.65
C VAL A 62 -15.34 9.41 5.34
N SER A 63 -14.70 8.57 6.16
CA SER A 63 -15.41 7.60 6.99
C SER A 63 -15.20 7.95 8.47
N ASN A 64 -16.26 7.85 9.25
CA ASN A 64 -16.20 8.10 10.69
C ASN A 64 -15.50 6.92 11.37
N PRO A 65 -14.31 7.11 11.99
CA PRO A 65 -13.57 6.02 12.61
C PRO A 65 -14.37 5.30 13.70
N GLY A 66 -15.29 6.00 14.38
CA GLY A 66 -16.16 5.41 15.40
C GLY A 66 -17.20 4.46 14.81
N GLU A 67 -17.81 4.83 13.68
CA GLU A 67 -18.79 3.98 12.98
C GLU A 67 -18.12 2.75 12.37
N GLN A 68 -16.94 2.93 11.75
CA GLN A 68 -16.15 1.81 11.23
C GLN A 68 -15.71 0.85 12.33
N PHE A 69 -15.30 1.38 13.49
CA PHE A 69 -14.94 0.56 14.64
C PHE A 69 -16.14 -0.23 15.17
N TYR A 70 -17.29 0.40 15.31
CA TYR A 70 -18.53 -0.26 15.72
C TYR A 70 -18.91 -1.38 14.73
N MET A 71 -18.88 -1.09 13.44
CA MET A 71 -19.10 -2.06 12.37
C MET A 71 -18.13 -3.25 12.44
N PHE A 72 -16.84 -2.98 12.61
CA PHE A 72 -15.83 -4.01 12.80
C PHE A 72 -16.16 -4.90 14.00
N THR A 73 -16.50 -4.31 15.15
CA THR A 73 -16.79 -5.07 16.36
C THR A 73 -18.04 -5.95 16.24
N ILE A 74 -19.09 -5.49 15.56
CA ILE A 74 -20.30 -6.28 15.33
C ILE A 74 -20.01 -7.45 14.39
N ILE A 75 -19.32 -7.20 13.27
CA ILE A 75 -19.02 -8.26 12.30
C ILE A 75 -18.08 -9.29 12.93
N ALA A 76 -17.05 -8.86 13.66
CA ALA A 76 -16.15 -9.77 14.35
C ALA A 76 -16.90 -10.62 15.40
N ALA A 77 -17.77 -10.01 16.19
CA ALA A 77 -18.61 -10.71 17.17
C ALA A 77 -19.51 -11.77 16.52
N TRP A 78 -20.15 -11.44 15.40
CA TRP A 78 -20.97 -12.38 14.66
C TRP A 78 -20.13 -13.52 14.07
N LEU A 79 -18.99 -13.22 13.43
CA LEU A 79 -18.12 -14.26 12.87
C LEU A 79 -17.61 -15.23 13.94
N ILE A 80 -17.30 -14.75 15.15
CA ILE A 80 -16.90 -15.60 16.28
C ILE A 80 -18.07 -16.50 16.72
N ASN A 81 -19.29 -15.96 16.78
CA ASN A 81 -20.49 -16.73 17.10
C ASN A 81 -20.77 -17.81 16.04
N VAL A 82 -20.64 -17.47 14.75
CA VAL A 82 -20.78 -18.42 13.63
C VAL A 82 -19.68 -19.48 13.66
N ALA A 83 -18.48 -19.14 14.12
CA ALA A 83 -17.39 -20.10 14.34
C ALA A 83 -17.63 -21.04 15.55
N GLY A 84 -18.76 -20.90 16.25
CA GLY A 84 -19.20 -21.79 17.32
C GLY A 84 -18.65 -21.44 18.70
N ARG A 85 -18.21 -20.20 18.93
CA ARG A 85 -17.77 -19.70 20.23
C ARG A 85 -18.73 -18.59 20.71
N PRO A 86 -19.25 -18.67 21.94
CA PRO A 86 -20.17 -17.66 22.44
C PRO A 86 -19.41 -16.35 22.68
N PHE A 87 -19.73 -15.32 21.89
CA PHE A 87 -19.18 -13.98 22.02
C PHE A 87 -20.32 -12.98 22.18
N THR A 88 -20.32 -12.25 23.30
CA THR A 88 -21.32 -11.21 23.56
C THR A 88 -21.13 -10.06 22.59
N GLN A 89 -22.23 -9.64 21.96
CA GLN A 89 -22.20 -8.50 21.05
C GLN A 89 -21.74 -7.24 21.79
N PRO A 90 -20.63 -6.60 21.37
CA PRO A 90 -20.12 -5.41 22.02
C PRO A 90 -21.12 -4.25 21.89
N GLN A 91 -21.36 -3.52 22.99
CA GLN A 91 -22.20 -2.32 22.99
C GLN A 91 -21.38 -1.06 22.73
N GLU A 92 -22.05 0.02 22.30
CA GLU A 92 -21.40 1.32 22.00
C GLU A 92 -20.65 1.94 23.20
N TYR A 93 -20.95 1.50 24.43
CA TYR A 93 -20.32 1.96 25.67
C TYR A 93 -19.17 1.07 26.16
N ASP A 94 -18.89 -0.05 25.49
CA ASP A 94 -17.82 -0.95 25.90
C ASP A 94 -16.45 -0.33 25.62
N GLU A 95 -15.49 -0.56 26.52
CA GLU A 95 -14.14 -0.03 26.35
C GLU A 95 -13.48 -0.60 25.07
N PRO A 96 -13.09 0.24 24.09
CA PRO A 96 -12.68 -0.23 22.76
C PRO A 96 -11.45 -1.14 22.81
N ASN A 97 -10.52 -0.88 23.73
CA ASN A 97 -9.32 -1.71 23.90
C ASN A 97 -9.65 -3.08 24.51
N ALA A 98 -10.62 -3.15 25.42
CA ALA A 98 -11.05 -4.41 26.03
C ALA A 98 -11.76 -5.29 25.01
N THR A 99 -12.68 -4.72 24.22
CA THR A 99 -13.38 -5.41 23.13
C THR A 99 -12.41 -5.97 22.09
N VAL A 100 -11.45 -5.16 21.63
CA VAL A 100 -10.42 -5.62 20.68
C VAL A 100 -9.55 -6.72 21.29
N SER A 101 -9.18 -6.60 22.57
CA SER A 101 -8.38 -7.62 23.25
C SER A 101 -9.13 -8.95 23.37
N ASN A 102 -10.44 -8.91 23.62
CA ASN A 102 -11.31 -10.09 23.66
C ASN A 102 -11.44 -10.75 22.27
N ILE A 103 -11.63 -9.95 21.21
CA ILE A 103 -11.67 -10.45 19.82
C ILE A 103 -10.34 -11.14 19.46
N LEU A 104 -9.21 -10.53 19.80
CA LEU A 104 -7.89 -11.12 19.56
C LEU A 104 -7.64 -12.38 20.40
N ALA A 105 -8.17 -12.45 21.62
CA ALA A 105 -8.07 -13.64 22.46
C ALA A 105 -8.82 -14.83 21.85
N GLU A 106 -10.06 -14.61 21.37
CA GLU A 106 -10.82 -15.66 20.69
C GLU A 106 -10.20 -16.07 19.36
N LEU A 107 -9.62 -15.13 18.62
CA LEU A 107 -8.92 -15.41 17.38
C LEU A 107 -7.66 -16.27 17.60
N ARG A 108 -6.90 -16.02 18.67
CA ARG A 108 -5.79 -16.90 19.08
C ARG A 108 -6.31 -18.29 19.50
N ALA A 109 -7.45 -18.36 20.17
CA ALA A 109 -8.08 -19.62 20.57
C ALA A 109 -8.62 -20.42 19.38
N LEU A 110 -8.88 -19.77 18.24
CA LEU A 110 -9.19 -20.40 16.94
C LEU A 110 -7.94 -20.84 16.15
N GLY A 111 -6.75 -20.69 16.74
CA GLY A 111 -5.49 -21.19 16.18
C GLY A 111 -4.80 -20.25 15.19
N VAL A 112 -5.21 -18.98 15.14
CA VAL A 112 -4.64 -17.98 14.23
C VAL A 112 -3.61 -17.14 14.97
N LYS A 113 -2.38 -17.09 14.45
CA LYS A 113 -1.29 -16.30 15.05
C LYS A 113 -1.39 -14.84 14.61
N VAL A 114 -1.60 -13.96 15.58
CA VAL A 114 -1.67 -12.51 15.37
C VAL A 114 -0.67 -11.81 16.28
N ASP A 115 0.33 -11.18 15.66
CA ASP A 115 1.45 -10.50 16.32
C ASP A 115 1.42 -8.99 16.03
N PHE A 116 0.39 -8.32 16.55
CA PHE A 116 0.33 -6.85 16.56
C PHE A 116 -0.48 -6.35 17.77
N PRO A 117 -0.22 -5.12 18.25
CA PRO A 117 -0.88 -4.58 19.43
C PRO A 117 -2.35 -4.19 19.15
N PRO A 118 -3.26 -4.31 20.15
CA PRO A 118 -4.68 -3.93 20.03
C PRO A 118 -4.90 -2.48 19.55
N SER A 119 -3.94 -1.58 19.79
CA SER A 119 -4.00 -0.19 19.37
C SER A 119 -4.11 0.01 17.86
N LYS A 120 -3.68 -0.97 17.04
CA LYS A 120 -3.73 -0.92 15.58
C LYS A 120 -5.11 -1.21 14.99
N LEU A 121 -6.05 -1.75 15.77
CA LEU A 121 -7.43 -2.04 15.33
C LEU A 121 -8.42 -0.93 15.75
N LYS A 122 -8.00 0.02 16.58
CA LYS A 122 -8.85 1.09 17.11
C LYS A 122 -9.33 2.06 16.03
N SER A 123 -8.60 2.19 14.93
CA SER A 123 -9.01 3.02 13.79
C SER A 123 -10.27 2.50 13.08
N GLY A 124 -10.68 1.24 13.32
CA GLY A 124 -11.82 0.63 12.64
C GLY A 124 -11.58 0.37 11.14
N SER A 125 -10.45 0.82 10.60
CA SER A 125 -10.03 0.65 9.21
C SER A 125 -8.52 0.43 9.11
N GLY A 126 -8.09 -0.32 8.10
CA GLY A 126 -6.68 -0.65 7.84
C GLY A 126 -6.43 -2.13 7.55
N GLU A 127 -5.20 -2.43 7.13
CA GLU A 127 -4.73 -3.78 6.77
C GLU A 127 -5.01 -4.82 7.87
N TYR A 128 -4.73 -4.47 9.13
CA TYR A 128 -4.93 -5.37 10.27
C TYR A 128 -6.40 -5.70 10.55
N VAL A 129 -7.31 -4.75 10.28
CA VAL A 129 -8.75 -4.93 10.45
C VAL A 129 -9.26 -5.92 9.40
N CYS A 130 -8.88 -5.71 8.13
CA CYS A 130 -9.24 -6.62 7.04
C CYS A 130 -8.69 -8.04 7.28
N LEU A 131 -7.44 -8.17 7.71
CA LEU A 131 -6.81 -9.46 7.99
C LEU A 131 -7.55 -10.25 9.08
N VAL A 132 -7.91 -9.58 10.19
CA VAL A 132 -8.65 -10.20 11.30
C VAL A 132 -10.01 -10.69 10.85
N LEU A 133 -10.75 -9.85 10.12
CA LEU A 133 -12.06 -10.23 9.61
C LEU A 133 -11.96 -11.38 8.58
N ASP A 134 -10.97 -11.35 7.69
CA ASP A 134 -10.75 -12.39 6.68
C ASP A 134 -10.47 -13.76 7.33
N GLN A 135 -9.61 -13.78 8.35
CA GLN A 135 -9.29 -15.00 9.10
C GLN A 135 -10.47 -15.52 9.92
N LEU A 136 -11.27 -14.63 10.52
CA LEU A 136 -12.50 -15.02 11.22
C LEU A 136 -13.55 -15.56 10.23
N ALA A 137 -13.68 -14.95 9.06
CA ALA A 137 -14.57 -15.41 8.00
C ALA A 137 -14.17 -16.80 7.49
N ASP A 138 -12.88 -17.08 7.33
CA ASP A 138 -12.40 -18.42 6.97
C ASP A 138 -12.75 -19.48 8.02
N GLN A 139 -12.61 -19.15 9.30
CA GLN A 139 -12.97 -20.08 10.37
C GLN A 139 -14.49 -20.29 10.46
N ALA A 140 -15.27 -19.24 10.26
CA ALA A 140 -16.73 -19.31 10.18
C ALA A 140 -17.18 -20.19 8.99
N LEU A 141 -16.58 -20.01 7.81
CA LEU A 141 -16.86 -20.82 6.62
C LEU A 141 -16.49 -22.29 6.80
N ARG A 142 -15.34 -22.58 7.42
CA ARG A 142 -14.91 -23.95 7.77
C ARG A 142 -15.93 -24.63 8.68
N LYS A 143 -16.47 -23.92 9.67
CA LYS A 143 -17.49 -24.45 10.59
C LYS A 143 -18.85 -24.64 9.93
N ARG A 144 -19.22 -23.79 8.98
CA ARG A 144 -20.42 -23.94 8.15
C ARG A 144 -20.29 -25.07 7.11
N GLY A 145 -19.12 -25.68 6.98
CA GLY A 145 -18.85 -26.76 6.02
C GLY A 145 -18.74 -26.26 4.58
N PHE A 146 -18.47 -24.96 4.38
CA PHE A 146 -18.31 -24.40 3.05
C PHE A 146 -16.90 -24.74 2.52
N SER A 147 -16.85 -25.62 1.52
CA SER A 147 -15.67 -25.83 0.69
C SER A 147 -15.87 -25.09 -0.62
N PHE A 148 -14.88 -24.33 -1.07
CA PHE A 148 -14.83 -23.86 -2.45
C PHE A 148 -14.90 -25.08 -3.37
N LYS A 149 -16.08 -25.31 -3.96
CA LYS A 149 -16.23 -26.30 -5.02
C LYS A 149 -15.40 -25.78 -6.20
N ARG A 150 -14.67 -26.68 -6.87
CA ARG A 150 -14.10 -26.35 -8.18
C ARG A 150 -15.23 -25.75 -9.02
N PRO A 151 -15.00 -24.64 -9.73
CA PRO A 151 -16.01 -24.08 -10.63
C PRO A 151 -16.54 -25.24 -11.46
N ASN A 152 -17.81 -25.58 -11.24
CA ASN A 152 -18.51 -26.39 -12.21
C ASN A 152 -18.78 -25.39 -13.31
N TYR A 153 -17.80 -25.26 -14.22
CA TYR A 153 -18.10 -24.72 -15.54
C TYR A 153 -19.39 -25.44 -15.92
N PRO A 154 -20.46 -24.72 -16.26
CA PRO A 154 -21.43 -25.35 -17.11
C PRO A 154 -20.57 -25.99 -18.18
N THR A 155 -20.59 -27.32 -18.28
CA THR A 155 -20.56 -27.88 -19.62
C THR A 155 -21.66 -27.05 -20.25
N GLU A 156 -21.26 -26.06 -21.06
CA GLU A 156 -22.13 -25.59 -22.13
C GLU A 156 -22.80 -26.88 -22.53
N GLY A 157 -24.13 -26.94 -22.40
CA GLY A 157 -24.82 -28.08 -22.95
C GLY A 157 -24.13 -28.26 -24.30
N ALA A 158 -23.67 -29.47 -24.57
CA ALA A 158 -23.77 -29.86 -25.93
C ALA A 158 -25.26 -29.55 -26.26
N GLU A 159 -25.56 -28.32 -26.70
CA GLU A 159 -26.14 -28.13 -28.02
C GLU A 159 -25.54 -29.27 -28.76
N GLU A 160 -26.35 -30.32 -28.93
CA GLU A 160 -25.98 -31.50 -29.67
C GLU A 160 -25.25 -30.93 -30.86
N GLU A 161 -23.92 -30.94 -30.76
CA GLU A 161 -23.06 -30.58 -31.82
C GLU A 161 -23.35 -31.81 -32.64
N TYR A 162 -24.27 -31.65 -33.59
CA TYR A 162 -24.20 -32.36 -34.82
C TYR A 162 -22.82 -31.98 -35.34
N VAL A 163 -21.80 -32.63 -34.76
CA VAL A 163 -20.57 -32.99 -35.40
C VAL A 163 -21.10 -33.81 -36.56
N MET A 164 -21.48 -33.12 -37.64
CA MET A 164 -21.20 -33.66 -38.94
C MET A 164 -19.71 -33.94 -38.84
N GLU A 165 -19.37 -35.21 -38.64
CA GLU A 165 -18.03 -35.69 -38.90
C GLU A 165 -17.68 -35.11 -40.26
N ASP A 166 -16.80 -34.11 -40.26
CA ASP A 166 -16.22 -33.56 -41.46
C ASP A 166 -15.31 -34.68 -41.97
N ASP A 167 -15.91 -35.56 -42.76
CA ASP A 167 -15.33 -36.74 -43.42
C ASP A 167 -14.32 -36.34 -44.51
N ALA A 168 -13.67 -35.19 -44.35
CA ALA A 168 -12.79 -34.56 -45.32
C ALA A 168 -11.32 -34.52 -44.89
N GLU A 169 -10.96 -34.90 -43.66
CA GLU A 169 -9.57 -35.13 -43.26
C GLU A 169 -9.17 -36.61 -43.39
N LEU A 170 -9.07 -37.06 -44.64
CA LEU A 170 -8.37 -38.30 -45.01
C LEU A 170 -6.89 -38.18 -44.66
N THR A 171 -6.51 -38.64 -43.46
CA THR A 171 -5.12 -38.88 -43.10
C THR A 171 -4.49 -39.87 -44.08
N LEU A 172 -3.37 -39.50 -44.70
CA LEU A 172 -2.59 -40.29 -45.67
C LEU A 172 -2.30 -41.74 -45.23
N SER A 173 -2.20 -42.01 -43.93
CA SER A 173 -2.04 -43.38 -43.42
C SER A 173 -3.25 -44.29 -43.65
N LYS A 174 -4.46 -43.73 -43.73
CA LYS A 174 -5.69 -44.51 -43.92
C LYS A 174 -5.90 -44.90 -45.39
N VAL A 175 -5.42 -44.06 -46.32
CA VAL A 175 -5.40 -44.35 -47.77
C VAL A 175 -4.39 -45.44 -48.11
N GLU A 176 -3.26 -45.52 -47.38
CA GLU A 176 -2.26 -46.58 -47.59
C GLU A 176 -2.73 -47.93 -47.03
N GLU A 177 -3.51 -47.94 -45.94
CA GLU A 177 -4.07 -49.14 -45.32
C GLU A 177 -5.25 -49.71 -46.15
N GLU A 178 -6.11 -48.85 -46.71
CA GLU A 178 -7.24 -49.23 -47.56
C GLU A 178 -6.79 -49.74 -48.95
N LEU A 179 -5.67 -49.23 -49.50
CA LEU A 179 -5.09 -49.72 -50.76
C LEU A 179 -4.38 -51.08 -50.62
N ILE A 180 -4.09 -51.52 -49.39
CA ILE A 180 -3.52 -52.84 -49.09
C ILE A 180 -4.63 -53.86 -48.83
N GLU A 181 -5.77 -53.43 -48.27
CA GLU A 181 -6.93 -54.31 -48.02
C GLU A 181 -7.74 -54.63 -49.29
N GLU A 182 -7.71 -53.80 -50.35
CA GLU A 182 -8.37 -54.13 -51.64
C GLU A 182 -7.53 -54.99 -52.61
N ALA A 183 -6.38 -55.53 -52.18
CA ALA A 183 -5.53 -56.38 -53.03
C ALA A 183 -5.78 -57.90 -52.89
N ASP A 184 -6.63 -58.32 -51.95
CA ASP A 184 -6.94 -59.74 -51.69
C ASP A 184 -8.47 -59.91 -51.54
N ASP A 185 -9.21 -59.82 -52.64
CA ASP A 185 -10.35 -60.72 -52.86
C ASP A 185 -10.67 -60.81 -54.35
N ASP A 186 -10.55 -62.04 -54.85
CA ASP A 186 -11.00 -62.48 -56.17
C ASP A 186 -12.51 -62.22 -56.30
N ASP A 187 -12.91 -61.21 -57.07
CA ASP A 187 -14.16 -61.25 -57.84
C ASP A 187 -13.91 -60.64 -59.23
N ASP A 188 -13.51 -61.55 -60.11
CA ASP A 188 -13.59 -61.48 -61.56
C ASP A 188 -15.05 -61.20 -61.98
N GLU A 189 -15.25 -60.61 -63.16
CA GLU A 189 -16.53 -60.32 -63.83
C GLU A 189 -17.25 -58.98 -63.52
N ASN A 190 -16.69 -57.88 -64.05
CA ASN A 190 -17.36 -56.80 -64.82
C ASN A 190 -16.75 -55.40 -64.67
N VAL A 191 -15.41 -55.29 -64.60
CA VAL A 191 -14.74 -54.03 -64.91
C VAL A 191 -14.79 -53.83 -66.43
N ILE A 192 -15.68 -52.93 -66.89
CA ILE A 192 -15.69 -52.47 -68.28
C ILE A 192 -14.35 -51.79 -68.55
N ASP A 193 -13.47 -52.50 -69.25
CA ASP A 193 -12.14 -52.01 -69.61
C ASP A 193 -12.25 -50.80 -70.56
N LEU A 194 -12.06 -49.62 -69.97
CA LEU A 194 -12.09 -48.33 -70.65
C LEU A 194 -10.90 -48.18 -71.63
N GLU A 195 -9.83 -48.96 -71.48
CA GLU A 195 -8.71 -49.05 -72.42
C GLU A 195 -9.04 -49.95 -73.61
N ALA A 196 -9.75 -51.07 -73.42
CA ALA A 196 -10.26 -51.88 -74.54
C ALA A 196 -11.21 -51.09 -75.46
N LEU A 197 -12.01 -50.18 -74.92
CA LEU A 197 -12.85 -49.26 -75.71
C LEU A 197 -12.02 -48.21 -76.47
N LYS A 198 -10.94 -47.70 -75.86
CA LYS A 198 -10.02 -46.74 -76.52
C LYS A 198 -9.21 -47.40 -77.64
N LEU A 199 -8.75 -48.64 -77.45
CA LEU A 199 -8.05 -49.43 -78.46
C LEU A 199 -8.94 -49.75 -79.66
N ARG A 200 -10.24 -50.01 -79.45
CA ARG A 200 -11.22 -50.18 -80.54
C ARG A 200 -11.47 -48.90 -81.33
N THR A 201 -11.38 -47.72 -80.72
CA THR A 201 -11.46 -46.45 -81.45
C THR A 201 -10.19 -46.12 -82.23
N THR A 202 -9.00 -46.51 -81.75
CA THR A 202 -7.72 -46.21 -82.42
C THR A 202 -7.36 -47.21 -83.51
N HIS A 203 -7.86 -48.46 -83.47
CA HIS A 203 -7.59 -49.46 -84.51
C HIS A 203 -8.45 -49.32 -85.79
N THR A 204 -9.40 -48.37 -85.83
CA THR A 204 -10.21 -48.08 -87.03
C THR A 204 -9.66 -46.97 -87.93
N GLU A 205 -8.45 -46.45 -87.68
CA GLU A 205 -7.90 -45.34 -88.47
C GLU A 205 -6.76 -45.70 -89.43
N THR A 206 -6.38 -46.98 -89.57
CA THR A 206 -5.29 -47.37 -90.49
C THR A 206 -5.62 -48.56 -91.37
N GLU A 207 -6.76 -48.53 -92.09
CA GLU A 207 -6.89 -49.22 -93.38
C GLU A 207 -7.76 -48.38 -94.32
N SER A 208 -7.11 -47.73 -95.29
CA SER A 208 -7.79 -47.14 -96.45
C SER A 208 -8.39 -48.25 -97.30
N SER A 209 -9.65 -48.61 -97.07
CA SER A 209 -10.39 -49.52 -97.96
C SER A 209 -11.90 -49.36 -97.78
N SER A 210 -12.55 -48.89 -98.84
CA SER A 210 -13.99 -48.94 -99.11
C SER A 210 -14.94 -48.37 -98.05
N LYS A 211 -15.56 -47.22 -98.37
CA LYS A 211 -16.89 -46.86 -97.83
C LYS A 211 -17.81 -48.09 -97.97
N PRO A 212 -18.40 -48.65 -96.91
CA PRO A 212 -19.54 -49.53 -97.08
C PRO A 212 -20.72 -48.62 -97.43
N ASN A 213 -20.87 -48.30 -98.73
CA ASN A 213 -22.16 -47.87 -99.27
C ASN A 213 -23.04 -49.10 -99.50
N GLU A 214 -23.13 -49.96 -98.48
CA GLU A 214 -24.28 -50.84 -98.33
C GLU A 214 -25.13 -50.17 -97.26
N ILE A 215 -26.37 -49.87 -97.63
CA ILE A 215 -27.41 -49.48 -96.69
C ILE A 215 -27.35 -50.52 -95.55
N LEU A 216 -27.09 -50.07 -94.32
CA LEU A 216 -27.23 -50.90 -93.13
C LEU A 216 -28.71 -51.31 -93.04
N VAL A 217 -29.08 -52.39 -93.73
CA VAL A 217 -30.38 -52.99 -93.59
C VAL A 217 -30.33 -53.74 -92.28
N SER A 218 -31.01 -53.22 -91.26
CA SER A 218 -31.17 -53.91 -89.99
C SER A 218 -31.80 -55.27 -90.28
N THR A 219 -31.02 -56.34 -90.17
CA THR A 219 -31.54 -57.72 -90.19
C THR A 219 -32.10 -58.07 -88.81
N VAL A 220 -32.67 -57.08 -88.12
CA VAL A 220 -33.23 -57.20 -86.78
C VAL A 220 -34.73 -57.19 -86.97
N ASP A 221 -35.37 -58.28 -86.58
CA ASP A 221 -36.81 -58.40 -86.62
C ASP A 221 -37.45 -57.33 -85.71
N VAL A 222 -38.54 -56.72 -86.18
CA VAL A 222 -39.25 -55.66 -85.46
C VAL A 222 -39.73 -56.17 -84.09
N ALA A 223 -40.04 -57.46 -84.00
CA ALA A 223 -40.41 -58.09 -82.73
C ALA A 223 -39.24 -58.21 -81.76
N GLU A 224 -38.04 -58.59 -82.23
CA GLU A 224 -36.83 -58.67 -81.40
C GLU A 224 -36.36 -57.29 -80.93
N TRP A 225 -36.45 -56.28 -81.79
CA TRP A 225 -36.15 -54.90 -81.41
C TRP A 225 -37.13 -54.37 -80.36
N ASN A 226 -38.43 -54.65 -80.51
CA ASN A 226 -39.42 -54.24 -79.52
C ASN A 226 -39.22 -54.94 -78.17
N LEU A 227 -38.86 -56.23 -78.17
CA LEU A 227 -38.51 -56.95 -76.94
C LEU A 227 -37.28 -56.37 -76.26
N GLU A 228 -36.27 -55.97 -77.02
CA GLU A 228 -35.07 -55.32 -76.49
C GLU A 228 -35.38 -53.91 -75.94
N VAL A 229 -36.24 -53.16 -76.63
CA VAL A 229 -36.74 -51.87 -76.14
C VAL A 229 -37.53 -52.05 -74.84
N GLU A 230 -38.43 -53.04 -74.75
CA GLU A 230 -39.17 -53.34 -73.52
C GLU A 230 -38.26 -53.84 -72.39
N ARG A 231 -37.17 -54.54 -72.73
CA ARG A 231 -36.15 -55.00 -71.76
C ARG A 231 -35.34 -53.84 -71.19
N VAL A 232 -34.99 -52.86 -72.02
CA VAL A 232 -34.12 -51.72 -71.65
C VAL A 232 -34.93 -50.51 -71.14
N LEU A 233 -36.22 -50.40 -71.47
CA LEU A 233 -37.12 -49.33 -71.01
C LEU A 233 -37.10 -49.12 -69.48
N PRO A 234 -37.14 -50.18 -68.64
CA PRO A 234 -37.08 -50.04 -67.19
C PRO A 234 -35.72 -49.54 -66.70
N GLN A 235 -34.63 -49.84 -67.42
CA GLN A 235 -33.27 -49.40 -67.10
C GLN A 235 -33.03 -47.94 -67.52
N LEU A 236 -33.71 -47.47 -68.57
CA LEU A 236 -33.70 -46.07 -69.02
C LEU A 236 -34.68 -45.18 -68.25
N LYS A 237 -35.61 -45.77 -67.49
CA LYS A 237 -36.52 -45.02 -66.63
C LYS A 237 -35.75 -44.51 -65.42
N VAL A 238 -35.03 -43.40 -65.63
CA VAL A 238 -34.36 -42.64 -64.57
C VAL A 238 -35.44 -42.12 -63.62
N THR A 239 -35.69 -42.89 -62.57
CA THR A 239 -36.50 -42.42 -61.45
C THR A 239 -35.59 -41.50 -60.65
N ILE A 240 -35.73 -40.19 -60.87
CA ILE A 240 -35.14 -39.17 -60.01
C ILE A 240 -35.80 -39.34 -58.64
N ARG A 241 -35.22 -40.20 -57.81
CA ARG A 241 -35.57 -40.24 -56.40
C ARG A 241 -35.04 -38.94 -55.81
N THR A 242 -35.90 -38.18 -55.15
CA THR A 242 -35.51 -37.03 -54.35
C THR A 242 -34.71 -37.56 -53.16
N ASP A 243 -33.45 -37.86 -53.42
CA ASP A 243 -32.52 -38.33 -52.41
C ASP A 243 -31.97 -37.12 -51.66
N ASN A 244 -31.75 -37.25 -50.35
CA ASN A 244 -31.24 -36.18 -49.50
C ASN A 244 -29.76 -35.84 -49.79
N LYS A 245 -29.19 -36.49 -50.81
CA LYS A 245 -27.87 -36.27 -51.42
C LYS A 245 -27.95 -35.38 -52.68
N ASP A 246 -29.13 -34.87 -53.05
CA ASP A 246 -29.25 -33.94 -54.16
C ASP A 246 -28.66 -32.59 -53.74
N TRP A 247 -27.51 -32.24 -54.33
CA TRP A 247 -26.81 -30.98 -54.11
C TRP A 247 -27.70 -29.75 -54.31
N ARG A 248 -28.82 -29.89 -55.05
CA ARG A 248 -29.82 -28.84 -55.21
C ARG A 248 -30.52 -28.48 -53.90
N ILE A 249 -30.80 -29.47 -53.05
CA ILE A 249 -31.40 -29.24 -51.72
C ILE A 249 -30.39 -28.55 -50.82
N HIS A 250 -29.13 -28.97 -50.84
CA HIS A 250 -28.05 -28.29 -50.09
C HIS A 250 -27.79 -26.87 -50.58
N LEU A 251 -27.87 -26.62 -51.89
CA LEU A 251 -27.74 -25.28 -52.46
C LEU A 251 -28.89 -24.37 -52.03
N ASP A 252 -30.13 -24.87 -52.03
CA ASP A 252 -31.29 -24.12 -51.54
C ASP A 252 -31.18 -23.85 -50.03
N GLN A 253 -30.76 -24.85 -49.25
CA GLN A 253 -30.45 -24.68 -47.82
C GLN A 253 -29.36 -23.61 -47.59
N MET A 254 -28.30 -23.60 -48.39
CA MET A 254 -27.23 -22.60 -48.29
C MET A 254 -27.76 -21.19 -48.58
N HIS A 255 -28.64 -21.02 -49.56
CA HIS A 255 -29.30 -19.74 -49.82
C HIS A 255 -30.21 -19.32 -48.64
N GLN A 256 -31.00 -20.25 -48.09
CA GLN A 256 -31.83 -19.98 -46.91
C GLN A 256 -31.00 -19.59 -45.68
N HIS A 257 -29.88 -20.27 -45.42
CA HIS A 257 -28.97 -19.92 -44.32
C HIS A 257 -28.33 -18.56 -44.56
N ARG A 258 -27.89 -18.27 -45.78
CA ARG A 258 -27.34 -16.94 -46.13
C ARG A 258 -28.34 -15.83 -45.88
N ASP A 259 -29.60 -16.01 -46.26
CA ASP A 259 -30.64 -15.01 -46.03
C ASP A 259 -30.97 -14.83 -44.55
N LYS A 260 -31.02 -15.93 -43.79
CA LYS A 260 -31.15 -15.89 -42.32
C LYS A 260 -29.98 -15.15 -41.68
N ILE A 261 -28.75 -15.46 -42.05
CA ILE A 261 -27.54 -14.77 -41.55
C ILE A 261 -27.57 -13.28 -41.90
N ASN A 262 -27.96 -12.92 -43.13
CA ASN A 262 -28.06 -11.51 -43.51
C ASN A 262 -29.13 -10.77 -42.71
N SER A 263 -30.27 -11.42 -42.42
CA SER A 263 -31.33 -10.83 -41.60
C SER A 263 -30.87 -10.62 -40.16
N SER A 264 -30.28 -11.65 -39.52
CA SER A 264 -29.79 -11.55 -38.14
C SER A 264 -28.62 -10.58 -38.02
N PHE A 265 -27.72 -10.54 -39.00
CA PHE A 265 -26.65 -9.57 -39.06
C PHE A 265 -27.18 -8.13 -39.17
N ARG A 266 -28.21 -7.91 -39.99
CA ARG A 266 -28.85 -6.59 -40.11
C ARG A 266 -29.50 -6.15 -38.80
N GLU A 267 -30.17 -7.06 -38.11
CA GLU A 267 -30.75 -6.80 -36.79
C GLU A 267 -29.68 -6.50 -35.75
N ALA A 268 -28.65 -7.34 -35.63
CA ALA A 268 -27.52 -7.13 -34.73
C ALA A 268 -26.81 -5.79 -34.99
N LYS A 269 -26.59 -5.44 -36.26
CA LYS A 269 -26.02 -4.16 -36.65
C LYS A 269 -26.90 -2.99 -36.19
N ASN A 270 -28.21 -3.07 -36.39
CA ASN A 270 -29.13 -2.02 -35.94
C ASN A 270 -29.12 -1.86 -34.41
N TYR A 271 -29.03 -2.96 -33.65
CA TYR A 271 -28.88 -2.89 -32.20
C TYR A 271 -27.56 -2.23 -31.78
N LEU A 272 -26.46 -2.56 -32.47
CA LEU A 272 -25.16 -1.97 -32.22
C LEU A 272 -25.12 -0.46 -32.55
N ASP A 273 -25.72 -0.07 -33.68
CA ASP A 273 -25.80 1.34 -34.09
C ASP A 273 -26.62 2.17 -33.08
N LYS A 274 -27.74 1.62 -32.59
CA LYS A 274 -28.53 2.26 -31.52
C LYS A 274 -27.72 2.39 -30.23
N LEU A 275 -27.03 1.33 -29.82
CA LEU A 275 -26.18 1.36 -28.64
C LEU A 275 -25.06 2.40 -28.77
N GLN A 276 -24.43 2.48 -29.94
CA GLN A 276 -23.41 3.49 -30.23
C GLN A 276 -23.99 4.90 -30.13
N GLU A 277 -25.17 5.15 -30.67
CA GLU A 277 -25.84 6.45 -30.59
C GLU A 277 -26.17 6.82 -29.13
N ASP A 278 -26.68 5.88 -28.35
CA ASP A 278 -27.03 6.09 -26.94
C ASP A 278 -25.79 6.31 -26.07
N ILE A 279 -24.71 5.57 -26.32
CA ILE A 279 -23.40 5.82 -25.71
C ILE A 279 -22.88 7.20 -26.10
N GLY A 280 -22.98 7.60 -27.37
CA GLY A 280 -22.58 8.93 -27.83
C GLY A 280 -23.37 10.05 -27.14
N LYS A 281 -24.69 9.89 -26.99
CA LYS A 281 -25.56 10.84 -26.28
C LYS A 281 -25.20 10.93 -24.79
N THR A 282 -24.94 9.80 -24.13
CA THR A 282 -24.58 9.78 -22.72
C THR A 282 -23.21 10.39 -22.49
N LEU A 283 -22.22 10.10 -23.33
CA LEU A 283 -20.89 10.72 -23.29
C LEU A 283 -20.97 12.24 -23.49
N GLY A 284 -21.78 12.70 -24.44
CA GLY A 284 -22.02 14.13 -24.65
C GLY A 284 -22.65 14.83 -23.43
N LYS A 285 -23.61 14.16 -22.76
CA LYS A 285 -24.19 14.64 -21.49
C LYS A 285 -23.20 14.64 -20.34
N ILE A 286 -22.30 13.66 -20.28
CA ILE A 286 -21.23 13.61 -19.27
C ILE A 286 -20.27 14.77 -19.51
N SER A 287 -19.78 14.95 -20.74
CA SER A 287 -18.86 16.03 -21.09
C SER A 287 -19.44 17.42 -20.84
N SER A 288 -20.74 17.64 -21.10
CA SER A 288 -21.38 18.92 -20.80
C SER A 288 -21.52 19.17 -19.30
N ARG A 289 -21.85 18.13 -18.52
CA ARG A 289 -21.89 18.19 -17.04
C ARG A 289 -20.51 18.42 -16.45
N GLU A 290 -19.48 17.75 -16.95
CA GLU A 290 -18.09 17.97 -16.53
C GLU A 290 -17.65 19.41 -16.79
N LYS A 291 -17.92 19.94 -18.00
CA LYS A 291 -17.63 21.35 -18.31
C LYS A 291 -18.37 22.30 -17.37
N TYR A 292 -19.64 22.02 -17.07
CA TYR A 292 -20.44 22.82 -16.15
C TYR A 292 -19.87 22.81 -14.72
N ILE A 293 -19.59 21.62 -14.18
CA ILE A 293 -18.99 21.45 -12.85
C ILE A 293 -17.61 22.12 -12.80
N ASN A 294 -16.77 21.90 -13.80
CA ASN A 294 -15.45 22.53 -13.87
C ASN A 294 -15.55 24.05 -13.88
N ASN A 295 -16.49 24.62 -14.63
CA ASN A 295 -16.70 26.08 -14.65
C ASN A 295 -17.19 26.62 -13.29
N GLN A 296 -18.07 25.90 -12.60
CA GLN A 296 -18.54 26.29 -11.27
C GLN A 296 -17.42 26.21 -10.23
N LEU A 297 -16.66 25.12 -10.25
CA LEU A 297 -15.58 24.89 -9.30
C LEU A 297 -14.33 25.71 -9.61
N ALA A 298 -14.14 26.20 -10.84
CA ALA A 298 -12.94 26.96 -11.22
C ALA A 298 -12.71 28.18 -10.33
N LEU A 299 -13.76 28.97 -10.08
CA LEU A 299 -13.67 30.15 -9.22
C LEU A 299 -13.40 29.76 -7.77
N GLN A 300 -14.11 28.76 -7.23
CA GLN A 300 -13.92 28.28 -5.87
C GLN A 300 -12.51 27.70 -5.65
N ILE A 301 -11.96 26.99 -6.63
CA ILE A 301 -10.58 26.48 -6.61
C ILE A 301 -9.59 27.64 -6.63
N GLN A 302 -9.85 28.69 -7.42
CA GLN A 302 -9.02 29.88 -7.44
C GLN A 302 -9.04 30.62 -6.09
N GLU A 303 -10.23 30.82 -5.51
CA GLU A 303 -10.39 31.41 -4.18
C GLU A 303 -9.67 30.59 -3.10
N TYR A 304 -9.81 29.27 -3.14
CA TYR A 304 -9.10 28.36 -2.23
C TYR A 304 -7.58 28.49 -2.38
N ARG A 305 -7.06 28.58 -3.61
CA ARG A 305 -5.63 28.78 -3.86
C ARG A 305 -5.13 30.12 -3.30
N ILE A 306 -5.92 31.19 -3.47
CA ILE A 306 -5.58 32.51 -2.92
C ILE A 306 -5.58 32.46 -1.38
N ALA A 307 -6.62 31.89 -0.77
CA ALA A 307 -6.70 31.73 0.69
C ALA A 307 -5.56 30.86 1.24
N GLN A 308 -5.18 29.80 0.53
CA GLN A 308 -4.05 28.95 0.90
C GLN A 308 -2.71 29.70 0.83
N ALA A 309 -2.52 30.55 -0.18
CA ALA A 309 -1.33 31.40 -0.29
C ALA A 309 -1.25 32.42 0.86
N GLN A 310 -2.36 33.09 1.17
CA GLN A 310 -2.48 34.01 2.30
C GLN A 310 -2.19 33.31 3.65
N LEU A 311 -2.75 32.11 3.85
CA LEU A 311 -2.48 31.31 5.05
C LEU A 311 -0.98 30.97 5.17
N ARG A 312 -0.33 30.64 4.05
CA ARG A 312 1.11 30.35 4.03
C ARG A 312 1.94 31.58 4.40
N GLU A 313 1.58 32.74 3.87
CA GLU A 313 2.22 34.02 4.19
C GLU A 313 2.10 34.36 5.68
N VAL A 314 0.89 34.33 6.22
CA VAL A 314 0.65 34.60 7.65
C VAL A 314 1.36 33.59 8.56
N LYS A 315 1.42 32.31 8.17
CA LYS A 315 2.18 31.30 8.92
C LYS A 315 3.67 31.60 8.94
N GLU A 316 4.24 32.04 7.81
CA GLU A 316 5.65 32.42 7.73
C GLU A 316 5.92 33.65 8.60
N GLU A 317 5.07 34.68 8.53
CA GLU A 317 5.17 35.86 9.40
C GLU A 317 5.10 35.50 10.89
N TYR A 318 4.16 34.63 11.27
CA TYR A 318 4.04 34.12 12.63
C TYR A 318 5.29 33.35 13.06
N GLN A 319 5.82 32.47 12.22
CA GLN A 319 7.06 31.74 12.53
C GLN A 319 8.25 32.70 12.71
N GLN A 320 8.37 33.71 11.85
CA GLN A 320 9.41 34.73 11.99
C GLN A 320 9.23 35.56 13.26
N ALA A 321 8.02 36.00 13.58
CA ALA A 321 7.72 36.71 14.81
C ALA A 321 8.02 35.84 16.04
N SER A 322 7.63 34.57 16.02
CA SER A 322 7.94 33.60 17.09
C SER A 322 9.45 33.44 17.28
N ARG A 323 10.22 33.32 16.18
CA ARG A 323 11.70 33.26 16.25
C ARG A 323 12.30 34.54 16.85
N ARG A 324 11.76 35.70 16.50
CA ARG A 324 12.20 36.98 17.10
C ARG A 324 11.87 37.04 18.59
N VAL A 325 10.69 36.58 19.00
CA VAL A 325 10.30 36.53 20.42
C VAL A 325 11.18 35.58 21.20
N THR A 326 11.48 34.39 20.68
CA THR A 326 12.39 33.45 21.35
C THR A 326 13.79 34.03 21.50
N GLU A 327 14.30 34.73 20.47
CA GLU A 327 15.61 35.38 20.56
C GLU A 327 15.62 36.53 21.57
N LYS A 328 14.58 37.37 21.60
CA LYS A 328 14.44 38.42 22.61
C LYS A 328 14.31 37.85 24.02
N THR A 329 13.62 36.74 24.19
CA THR A 329 13.49 36.04 25.48
C THR A 329 14.86 35.50 25.94
N ARG A 330 15.65 34.94 25.01
CA ARG A 330 17.02 34.48 25.27
C ARG A 330 17.91 35.64 25.73
N VAL A 331 17.88 36.76 25.00
CA VAL A 331 18.67 37.95 25.35
C VAL A 331 18.22 38.55 26.69
N LEU A 332 16.92 38.57 26.99
CA LEU A 332 16.42 39.01 28.29
C LEU A 332 16.90 38.12 29.43
N ALA A 333 16.97 36.80 29.23
CA ALA A 333 17.52 35.87 30.21
C ALA A 333 19.02 36.12 30.44
N GLU A 334 19.78 36.33 29.36
CA GLU A 334 21.22 36.66 29.40
C GLU A 334 21.48 37.97 30.16
N ILE A 335 20.73 39.04 29.86
CA ILE A 335 20.82 40.31 30.59
C ILE A 335 20.40 40.16 32.06
N SER A 336 19.39 39.33 32.35
CA SER A 336 18.96 39.08 33.73
C SER A 336 20.02 38.33 34.53
N GLU A 337 20.73 37.38 33.91
CA GLU A 337 21.86 36.68 34.50
C GLU A 337 23.05 37.62 34.75
N GLU A 338 23.37 38.49 33.78
CA GLU A 338 24.38 39.54 33.96
C GLU A 338 24.02 40.50 35.09
N LEU A 339 22.75 40.89 35.19
CA LEU A 339 22.26 41.76 36.27
C LEU A 339 22.38 41.08 37.64
N GLU A 340 22.03 39.80 37.75
CA GLU A 340 22.17 39.06 39.02
C GLU A 340 23.65 38.87 39.38
N LYS A 341 24.53 38.66 38.40
CA LYS A 341 25.98 38.63 38.61
C LYS A 341 26.51 39.95 39.13
N VAL A 342 26.12 41.08 38.50
CA VAL A 342 26.51 42.41 38.99
C VAL A 342 25.96 42.65 40.38
N LYS A 343 24.71 42.24 40.64
CA LYS A 343 24.10 42.34 41.97
C LYS A 343 24.90 41.55 43.00
N GLN A 344 25.27 40.30 42.71
CA GLN A 344 26.11 39.48 43.59
C GLN A 344 27.48 40.12 43.83
N GLU A 345 28.16 40.61 42.79
CA GLU A 345 29.44 41.34 42.94
C GLU A 345 29.30 42.60 43.80
N THR A 346 28.18 43.32 43.69
CA THR A 346 27.90 44.49 44.53
C THR A 346 27.56 44.09 45.96
N GLU A 347 26.82 43.01 46.19
CA GLU A 347 26.54 42.46 47.53
C GLU A 347 27.83 41.98 48.21
N GLU A 348 28.73 41.32 47.48
CA GLU A 348 30.06 40.94 47.97
C GLU A 348 30.88 42.19 48.34
N LYS A 349 30.92 43.21 47.49
CA LYS A 349 31.60 44.48 47.80
C LYS A 349 30.96 45.19 48.99
N VAL A 350 29.64 45.20 49.09
CA VAL A 350 28.92 45.75 50.24
C VAL A 350 29.23 44.95 51.49
N SER A 351 29.30 43.62 51.42
CA SER A 351 29.71 42.78 52.54
C SER A 351 31.15 43.06 52.96
N ILE A 352 32.08 43.28 52.03
CA ILE A 352 33.46 43.66 52.33
C ILE A 352 33.53 45.06 52.94
N LEU A 353 32.68 46.01 52.51
CA LEU A 353 32.62 47.36 53.06
C LEU A 353 31.91 47.40 54.42
N ALA A 354 30.89 46.57 54.62
CA ALA A 354 30.14 46.44 55.86
C ALA A 354 30.92 45.65 56.91
N ASP A 355 31.73 44.68 56.49
CA ASP A 355 32.72 44.05 57.33
C ASP A 355 33.79 45.09 57.66
N GLY A 356 33.59 45.83 58.76
CA GLY A 356 34.56 46.77 59.27
C GLY A 356 35.87 46.11 59.74
N ALA A 357 36.01 44.77 59.68
CA ALA A 357 37.20 44.06 60.12
C ALA A 357 38.51 44.55 59.48
N PRO A 358 38.62 44.86 58.16
CA PRO A 358 39.82 45.43 57.57
C PRO A 358 40.16 46.80 58.17
N VAL A 359 39.15 47.65 58.39
CA VAL A 359 39.32 48.97 59.01
C VAL A 359 39.76 48.83 60.47
N VAL A 360 39.18 47.89 61.21
CA VAL A 360 39.59 47.56 62.57
C VAL A 360 41.02 47.03 62.61
N LYS A 361 41.42 46.18 61.65
CA LYS A 361 42.78 45.65 61.55
C LYS A 361 43.81 46.75 61.24
N ILE A 362 43.47 47.69 60.35
CA ILE A 362 44.28 48.90 60.08
C ILE A 362 44.38 49.77 61.34
N LYS A 363 43.27 49.97 62.07
CA LYS A 363 43.27 50.74 63.31
C LYS A 363 44.12 50.08 64.39
N GLN A 364 44.07 48.75 64.52
CA GLN A 364 44.91 47.98 65.44
C GLN A 364 46.38 48.11 65.10
N SER A 365 46.77 47.86 63.84
CA SER A 365 48.18 48.00 63.41
C SER A 365 48.71 49.42 63.60
N LEU A 366 47.90 50.45 63.32
CA LEU A 366 48.24 51.84 63.58
C LEU A 366 48.43 52.14 65.08
N THR A 367 47.65 51.48 65.95
CA THR A 367 47.78 51.61 67.41
C THR A 367 49.06 50.95 67.91
N THR A 368 49.40 49.77 67.39
CA THR A 368 50.67 49.09 67.68
C THR A 368 51.86 49.93 67.25
N LEU A 369 51.82 50.49 66.04
CA LEU A 369 52.86 51.37 65.51
C LEU A 369 53.07 52.61 66.40
N LYS A 370 51.97 53.21 66.89
CA LYS A 370 52.04 54.33 67.87
C LYS A 370 52.69 53.90 69.20
N GLN A 371 52.37 52.72 69.71
CA GLN A 371 53.01 52.20 70.93
C GLN A 371 54.50 51.95 70.71
N GLU A 372 54.88 51.42 69.54
CA GLU A 372 56.26 51.18 69.17
C GLU A 372 57.06 52.49 69.05
N ILE A 373 56.46 53.56 68.50
CA ILE A 373 57.05 54.90 68.48
C ILE A 373 57.29 55.41 69.90
N ILE A 374 56.31 55.33 70.80
CA ILE A 374 56.46 55.75 72.19
C ILE A 374 57.59 54.95 72.88
N GLN A 375 57.66 53.64 72.63
CA GLN A 375 58.73 52.80 73.17
C GLN A 375 60.10 53.21 72.62
N MET A 376 60.20 53.52 71.33
CA MET A 376 61.43 54.04 70.73
C MET A 376 61.81 55.40 71.33
N ASP A 377 60.87 56.32 71.55
CA ASP A 377 61.12 57.62 72.17
C ASP A 377 61.66 57.48 73.59
N VAL A 378 61.12 56.56 74.40
CA VAL A 378 61.64 56.26 75.75
C VAL A 378 63.05 55.70 75.66
N ARG A 379 63.31 54.76 74.73
CA ARG A 379 64.66 54.20 74.53
C ARG A 379 65.65 55.29 74.10
N ILE A 380 65.25 56.18 73.19
CA ILE A 380 66.06 57.33 72.76
C ILE A 380 66.34 58.24 73.98
N GLY A 381 65.34 58.54 74.80
CA GLY A 381 65.50 59.35 76.00
C GLY A 381 66.46 58.74 77.02
N VAL A 382 66.37 57.42 77.26
CA VAL A 382 67.32 56.70 78.12
C VAL A 382 68.72 56.74 77.54
N ILE A 383 68.89 56.45 76.25
CA ILE A 383 70.20 56.51 75.57
C ILE A 383 70.78 57.93 75.64
N GLN A 384 69.97 58.96 75.41
CA GLN A 384 70.39 60.36 75.54
C GLN A 384 70.81 60.69 76.98
N HIS A 385 70.07 60.25 77.99
CA HIS A 385 70.43 60.44 79.40
C HIS A 385 71.72 59.71 79.75
N THR A 386 71.88 58.44 79.34
CA THR A 386 73.10 57.67 79.54
C THR A 386 74.30 58.32 78.84
N LEU A 387 74.13 58.82 77.62
CA LEU A 387 75.16 59.55 76.89
C LEU A 387 75.54 60.86 77.60
N LEU A 388 74.55 61.63 78.06
CA LEU A 388 74.76 62.86 78.83
C LEU A 388 75.49 62.58 80.14
N GLN A 389 75.10 61.53 80.86
CA GLN A 389 75.75 61.11 82.10
C GLN A 389 77.19 60.64 81.85
N ALA A 390 77.45 59.92 80.75
CA ALA A 390 78.79 59.54 80.34
C ALA A 390 79.65 60.78 80.02
N LYS A 391 79.12 61.75 79.27
CA LYS A 391 79.82 63.03 78.99
C LYS A 391 80.07 63.86 80.25
N LEU A 392 79.13 63.88 81.20
CA LEU A 392 79.33 64.55 82.49
C LEU A 392 80.37 63.84 83.34
N LYS A 393 80.39 62.50 83.37
CA LYS A 393 81.43 61.70 84.04
C LYS A 393 82.81 61.89 83.41
N GLU A 394 82.90 61.98 82.09
CA GLU A 394 84.13 62.30 81.38
C GLU A 394 84.63 63.70 81.77
N LYS A 395 83.73 64.69 81.82
CA LYS A 395 84.06 66.06 82.27
C LYS A 395 84.42 66.15 83.76
N SER A 396 83.80 65.35 84.62
CA SER A 396 84.18 65.25 86.04
C SER A 396 85.52 64.55 86.21
N ASN A 397 85.82 63.53 85.41
CA ASN A 397 87.12 62.86 85.42
C ASN A 397 88.22 63.81 84.90
N MET A 398 87.96 64.58 83.84
CA MET A 398 88.89 65.61 83.36
C MET A 398 89.15 66.72 84.40
N THR A 399 88.17 67.03 85.26
CA THR A 399 88.35 68.02 86.34
C THR A 399 88.99 67.41 87.59
N HIS A 400 88.79 66.11 87.84
CA HIS A 400 89.48 65.35 88.88
C HIS A 400 90.97 65.14 88.54
N ASP A 401 91.31 64.89 87.27
CA ASP A 401 92.70 64.77 86.80
C ASP A 401 93.48 66.11 86.84
N MET A 402 92.79 67.25 87.00
CA MET A 402 93.42 68.57 87.20
C MET A 402 93.75 68.87 88.67
N HIS A 403 93.27 68.08 89.64
CA HIS A 403 93.59 68.22 91.06
C HIS A 403 94.09 66.90 91.67
N PRO A 404 95.40 66.63 91.63
CA PRO A 404 95.97 65.46 92.28
C PRO A 404 96.03 65.74 93.79
N THR A 405 95.29 64.97 94.59
CA THR A 405 95.59 64.81 96.01
C THR A 405 95.80 63.35 96.33
N ASN A 406 97.09 63.03 96.46
CA ASN A 406 97.67 61.84 97.05
C ASN A 406 97.31 61.79 98.54
N ILE A 407 97.00 60.60 99.09
CA ILE A 407 97.33 60.06 100.44
C ILE A 407 96.39 58.86 100.78
N PRO A 408 96.87 57.84 101.50
CA PRO A 408 96.68 56.43 101.16
C PRO A 408 95.60 55.67 101.97
N GLU A 409 95.39 54.43 101.52
CA GLU A 409 94.60 53.30 102.07
C GLU A 409 94.60 53.16 103.61
N PRO A 410 93.54 52.58 104.20
CA PRO A 410 93.72 51.21 104.68
C PRO A 410 92.52 50.26 104.48
N ALA A 411 92.88 48.98 104.60
CA ALA A 411 92.12 47.77 104.33
C ALA A 411 91.00 47.39 105.33
N ALA A 412 90.31 46.30 104.94
CA ALA A 412 89.44 45.39 105.72
C ALA A 412 87.94 45.76 105.79
N ARG A 413 86.96 44.87 105.63
CA ARG A 413 86.84 43.42 105.31
C ARG A 413 85.32 43.14 105.06
N PRO A 414 84.91 41.93 104.63
CA PRO A 414 83.61 41.62 104.02
C PRO A 414 82.50 41.26 105.04
N PHE A 415 81.38 40.69 104.54
CA PHE A 415 80.16 40.14 105.18
C PHE A 415 78.95 41.08 105.12
N SER A 416 77.75 40.72 104.65
CA SER A 416 77.16 39.45 104.17
C SER A 416 76.18 39.71 103.03
#